data_AF-A0A413CRF9-F1
#
_entry.id   AF-A0A413CRF9-F1
#
_cell.length_a   1.000
_cell.length_b   1.000
_cell.length_c   1.000
_cell.angle_alpha   90.00
_cell.angle_beta   90.00
_cell.angle_gamma   90.00
#
_symmetry.space_group_name_H-M   'P 1'
#
loop_
_entity.id
_entity.type
_entity.pdbx_description
1 polymer ?
#
loop_
_entity_poly.entity_id
_entity_poly.type
_entity_poly.pdbx_seq_one_letter_code
_entity_poly.pdbx_strand_id
1 'polypeptide(L)'
;MSKDKRVLGKVGMVLLLVFFYAPILFMIIFSFNSSKSLTHFTGFSLCWYEAMLKNHGMMESLYVTIVIALLATIISTIIGTITAIGLSKSKKVLRTFISQVNDFPIMNPEIVTAIGLMLLFITFQIEKGFVTLLLAHIAFCIPYVILSIMPKIKSLDPNLADAAMDLGATPWQALVKVIVPQIMPGIVSGALIAFTMSFDDFVISYFVTGQGVKNLSIMVYTMSKRINPSVNAISTLVVLLITITLTIVNVLPMIRKKTSPSKQNKPWKWAVAGVVVVGLVASLFGLNKSASTLPYAGQTLHVYNWGEYTGENIISGFEELTGAKVIMDNFDSNEQMYIKVANGDAYDVLVPSDYMIQRMMQEDMLQKLEPETRKECLSELMEAIKGLPYDPKNEYSIPYFWGTVGIVYDKTKVSEEDLENEGWNIFLDQKYKGDIYLYDSERDSFMMALKALGYSMNTTSADELNAAFNWLVQCVQTMDPEIVTDEIIDNMAQARKALGLIYSGDAAYVMSENENMGFYMPTSGTNLWSDAMVIPKNAKNPKLANEFIRYITSYDAAMDNSSYVGYTSPNKEVTEELGGEGGDYDGINAYTPRSGYDKDEVFQYDEATRKIIADLWSRVKVAASNAH
;
A
#
# COMPACT_ATOMS: atom_id res chain seq x y z
N MET A 1 38.97 16.41 -25.20
CA MET A 1 38.65 16.95 -23.85
C MET A 1 39.95 17.20 -23.10
N SER A 2 40.19 18.41 -22.60
CA SER A 2 41.34 18.73 -21.75
C SER A 2 41.33 17.88 -20.46
N LYS A 3 42.50 17.64 -19.87
CA LYS A 3 42.65 16.80 -18.66
C LYS A 3 41.72 17.25 -17.52
N ASP A 4 41.51 18.54 -17.35
CA ASP A 4 40.63 19.08 -16.30
C ASP A 4 39.15 18.75 -16.51
N LYS A 5 38.66 18.75 -17.76
CA LYS A 5 37.30 18.31 -18.10
C LYS A 5 37.09 16.80 -17.85
N ARG A 6 38.17 15.99 -17.84
CA ARG A 6 38.11 14.58 -17.46
C ARG A 6 38.08 14.37 -15.95
N VAL A 7 38.74 15.24 -15.17
CA VAL A 7 38.68 15.17 -13.69
C VAL A 7 37.31 15.62 -13.21
N LEU A 8 36.79 16.75 -13.71
CA LEU A 8 35.45 17.23 -13.37
C LEU A 8 34.37 16.21 -13.76
N GLY A 9 34.47 15.58 -14.93
CA GLY A 9 33.56 14.52 -15.35
C GLY A 9 33.63 13.26 -14.49
N LYS A 10 34.82 12.86 -14.01
CA LYS A 10 34.98 11.74 -13.07
C LYS A 10 34.41 12.06 -11.70
N VAL A 11 34.66 13.27 -11.18
CA VAL A 11 34.08 13.73 -9.91
C VAL A 11 32.56 13.78 -10.02
N GLY A 12 32.02 14.35 -11.10
CA GLY A 12 30.58 14.36 -11.36
C GLY A 12 29.98 12.95 -11.44
N MET A 13 30.65 12.00 -12.10
CA MET A 13 30.23 10.60 -12.14
C MET A 13 30.26 9.95 -10.76
N VAL A 14 31.30 10.18 -9.95
CA VAL A 14 31.37 9.65 -8.58
C VAL A 14 30.27 10.24 -7.71
N LEU A 15 30.02 11.55 -7.79
CA LEU A 15 28.94 12.19 -7.05
C LEU A 15 27.56 11.64 -7.45
N LEU A 16 27.32 11.42 -8.75
CA LEU A 16 26.11 10.75 -9.23
C LEU A 16 25.97 9.34 -8.67
N LEU A 17 27.05 8.54 -8.68
CA LEU A 17 27.02 7.20 -8.09
C LEU A 17 26.75 7.26 -6.59
N VAL A 18 27.39 8.17 -5.85
CA VAL A 18 27.12 8.34 -4.41
C VAL A 18 25.67 8.74 -4.19
N PHE A 19 25.13 9.68 -4.98
CA PHE A 19 23.74 10.11 -4.86
C PHE A 19 22.74 8.96 -5.04
N PHE A 20 22.94 8.08 -6.03
CA PHE A 20 22.04 6.94 -6.27
C PHE A 20 22.24 5.77 -5.29
N TYR A 21 23.48 5.48 -4.89
CA TYR A 21 23.79 4.30 -4.07
C TYR A 21 23.82 4.58 -2.56
N ALA A 22 24.02 5.83 -2.11
CA ALA A 22 24.06 6.16 -0.70
C ALA A 22 22.74 5.89 0.03
N PRO A 23 21.54 6.22 -0.49
CA PRO A 23 20.28 5.87 0.17
C PRO A 23 20.09 4.36 0.30
N ILE A 24 20.49 3.59 -0.72
CA ILE A 24 20.44 2.12 -0.69
C ILE A 24 21.36 1.58 0.41
N LEU A 25 22.59 2.11 0.50
CA LEU A 25 23.53 1.74 1.56
C LEU A 25 23.01 2.12 2.94
N PHE A 26 22.39 3.29 3.08
CA PHE A 26 21.80 3.76 4.33
C PHE A 26 20.69 2.80 4.78
N MET A 27 19.78 2.43 3.88
CA MET A 27 18.72 1.45 4.13
C MET A 27 19.28 0.08 4.53
N ILE A 28 20.34 -0.41 3.87
CA ILE A 28 21.02 -1.67 4.23
C ILE A 28 21.68 -1.57 5.61
N ILE A 29 22.20 -0.41 6.02
CA ILE A 29 22.77 -0.25 7.36
C ILE A 29 21.65 -0.27 8.40
N PHE A 30 20.56 0.46 8.16
CA PHE A 30 19.43 0.56 9.09
C PHE A 30 18.58 -0.71 9.17
N SER A 31 18.69 -1.63 8.20
CA SER A 31 18.08 -2.97 8.34
C SER A 31 18.69 -3.80 9.48
N PHE A 32 19.88 -3.43 9.96
CA PHE A 32 20.51 -4.02 11.13
C PHE A 32 20.34 -3.18 12.41
N ASN A 33 19.48 -2.15 12.42
CA ASN A 33 19.26 -1.33 13.60
C ASN A 33 18.51 -2.12 14.69
N SER A 34 18.78 -1.86 15.97
CA SER A 34 18.08 -2.51 17.09
C SER A 34 16.79 -1.82 17.51
N SER A 35 16.58 -0.57 17.10
CA SER A 35 15.38 0.23 17.41
C SER A 35 14.50 0.47 16.20
N LYS A 36 13.28 0.97 16.44
CA LYS A 36 12.34 1.39 15.39
C LYS A 36 12.76 2.68 14.67
N SER A 37 13.81 3.36 15.13
CA SER A 37 14.26 4.63 14.55
C SER A 37 14.88 4.44 13.16
N LEU A 38 14.44 5.27 12.20
CA LEU A 38 15.01 5.35 10.85
C LEU A 38 16.17 6.34 10.72
N THR A 39 16.46 7.11 11.77
CA THR A 39 17.43 8.21 11.76
C THR A 39 18.56 7.99 12.76
N HIS A 40 18.31 7.29 13.86
CA HIS A 40 19.30 7.01 14.90
C HIS A 40 19.66 5.53 14.96
N PHE A 41 20.92 5.21 14.66
CA PHE A 41 21.45 3.86 14.79
C PHE A 41 21.77 3.55 16.25
N THR A 42 20.94 2.77 16.93
CA THR A 42 21.06 2.46 18.36
C THR A 42 21.97 1.27 18.62
N GLY A 43 22.02 0.29 17.71
CA GLY A 43 22.83 -0.91 17.85
C GLY A 43 22.60 -1.91 16.73
N PHE A 44 23.50 -2.89 16.60
CA PHE A 44 23.39 -3.95 15.60
C PHE A 44 22.45 -5.07 16.06
N SER A 45 21.48 -5.46 15.23
CA SER A 45 20.52 -6.53 15.50
C SER A 45 20.03 -7.17 14.19
N LEU A 46 19.51 -8.41 14.29
CA LEU A 46 18.79 -9.11 13.20
C LEU A 46 17.27 -9.18 13.45
N CYS A 47 16.76 -8.46 14.45
CA CYS A 47 15.35 -8.52 14.87
C CYS A 47 14.38 -8.29 13.71
N TRP A 48 14.67 -7.35 12.80
CA TRP A 48 13.80 -7.06 11.66
C TRP A 48 13.75 -8.17 10.62
N TYR A 49 14.82 -8.96 10.48
CA TYR A 49 14.79 -10.16 9.63
C TYR A 49 13.96 -11.26 10.27
N GLU A 50 14.01 -11.41 11.60
CA GLU A 50 13.16 -12.35 12.32
C GLU A 50 11.69 -11.93 12.27
N ALA A 51 11.39 -10.66 12.50
CA ALA A 51 10.04 -10.08 12.37
C ALA A 51 9.48 -10.29 10.96
N MET A 52 10.31 -10.05 9.93
CA MET A 52 9.93 -10.33 8.55
C MET A 52 9.60 -11.81 8.31
N LEU A 53 10.42 -12.74 8.83
CA LEU A 53 10.21 -14.18 8.64
C LEU A 53 8.96 -14.68 9.38
N LYS A 54 8.59 -14.07 10.50
CA LYS A 54 7.35 -14.37 11.25
C LYS A 54 6.11 -13.79 10.59
N ASN A 55 6.26 -12.70 9.83
CA ASN A 55 5.15 -12.06 9.14
C ASN A 55 4.72 -12.89 7.91
N HIS A 56 3.59 -13.61 8.04
CA HIS A 56 3.07 -14.47 6.98
C HIS A 56 2.78 -13.70 5.69
N GLY A 57 2.22 -12.48 5.80
CA GLY A 57 1.90 -11.64 4.65
C GLY A 57 3.13 -11.17 3.88
N MET A 58 4.24 -10.86 4.57
CA MET A 58 5.52 -10.54 3.94
C MET A 58 6.09 -11.74 3.19
N MET A 59 6.07 -12.91 3.81
CA MET A 59 6.58 -14.14 3.20
C MET A 59 5.73 -14.58 2.00
N GLU A 60 4.41 -14.43 2.08
CA GLU A 60 3.49 -14.66 0.95
C GLU A 60 3.78 -13.67 -0.19
N SER A 61 4.00 -12.39 0.12
CA SER A 61 4.31 -11.37 -0.89
C SER A 61 5.65 -11.62 -1.60
N LEU A 62 6.68 -12.02 -0.83
CA LEU A 62 7.98 -12.44 -1.37
C LEU A 62 7.82 -13.64 -2.32
N TYR A 63 7.02 -14.61 -1.89
CA TYR A 63 6.76 -15.81 -2.66
C TYR A 63 6.00 -15.52 -3.97
N VAL A 64 4.92 -14.74 -3.92
CA VAL A 64 4.16 -14.28 -5.10
C VAL A 64 5.10 -13.58 -6.09
N THR A 65 5.98 -12.70 -5.62
CA THR A 65 6.94 -11.95 -6.46
C THR A 65 7.87 -12.89 -7.20
N ILE A 66 8.50 -13.83 -6.50
CA ILE A 66 9.44 -14.77 -7.11
C ILE A 66 8.72 -15.67 -8.13
N VAL A 67 7.55 -16.20 -7.76
CA VAL A 67 6.79 -17.09 -8.63
C VAL A 67 6.31 -16.37 -9.88
N ILE A 68 5.69 -15.18 -9.75
CA ILE A 68 5.21 -14.39 -10.88
C ILE A 68 6.38 -14.02 -11.78
N ALA A 69 7.49 -13.51 -11.22
CA ALA A 69 8.67 -13.16 -12.00
C ALA A 69 9.23 -14.34 -12.80
N LEU A 70 9.33 -15.53 -12.19
CA LEU A 70 9.81 -16.73 -12.86
C LEU A 70 8.84 -17.22 -13.95
N LEU A 71 7.55 -17.31 -13.65
CA LEU A 71 6.53 -17.77 -14.60
C LEU A 71 6.39 -16.81 -15.78
N ALA A 72 6.26 -15.51 -15.49
CA ALA A 72 6.18 -14.48 -16.52
C ALA A 72 7.43 -14.49 -17.40
N THR A 73 8.62 -14.62 -16.83
CA THR A 73 9.88 -14.73 -17.59
C THR A 73 9.89 -15.94 -18.50
N ILE A 74 9.57 -17.13 -17.99
CA ILE A 74 9.61 -18.37 -18.76
C ILE A 74 8.61 -18.30 -19.92
N ILE A 75 7.36 -17.93 -19.62
CA ILE A 75 6.28 -17.91 -20.59
C ILE A 75 6.53 -16.80 -21.64
N SER A 76 6.88 -15.59 -21.21
CA SER A 76 7.20 -14.49 -22.14
C SER A 76 8.44 -14.78 -22.98
N THR A 77 9.45 -15.47 -22.44
CA THR A 77 10.64 -15.87 -23.20
C THR A 77 10.29 -16.85 -24.31
N ILE A 78 9.45 -17.86 -24.00
CA ILE A 78 8.98 -18.83 -24.98
C ILE A 78 8.16 -18.14 -26.07
N ILE A 79 7.12 -17.38 -25.67
CA ILE A 79 6.22 -16.70 -26.60
C ILE A 79 6.99 -15.67 -27.43
N GLY A 80 7.83 -14.86 -26.80
CA GLY A 80 8.64 -13.83 -27.46
C GLY A 80 9.67 -14.42 -28.42
N THR A 81 10.31 -15.54 -28.08
CA THR A 81 11.24 -16.24 -28.99
C THR A 81 10.52 -16.75 -30.22
N ILE A 82 9.38 -17.44 -30.03
CA ILE A 82 8.56 -17.96 -31.14
C ILE A 82 8.10 -16.79 -32.03
N THR A 83 7.62 -15.71 -31.41
CA THR A 83 7.14 -14.52 -32.11
C THR A 83 8.26 -13.84 -32.90
N ALA A 84 9.45 -13.67 -32.31
CA ALA A 84 10.59 -13.05 -33.00
C ALA A 84 11.04 -13.86 -34.23
N ILE A 85 11.12 -15.19 -34.10
CA ILE A 85 11.45 -16.08 -35.22
C ILE A 85 10.35 -16.02 -36.30
N GLY A 86 9.08 -16.09 -35.91
CA GLY A 86 7.94 -15.99 -36.83
C GLY A 86 7.92 -14.66 -37.59
N LEU A 87 8.16 -13.54 -36.90
CA LEU A 87 8.25 -12.21 -37.50
C LEU A 87 9.37 -12.10 -38.52
N SER A 88 10.50 -12.77 -38.29
CA SER A 88 11.65 -12.73 -39.21
C SER A 88 11.36 -13.32 -40.59
N LYS A 89 10.40 -14.26 -40.67
CA LYS A 89 9.98 -14.94 -41.91
C LYS A 89 8.59 -14.51 -42.40
N SER A 90 7.87 -13.66 -41.66
CA SER A 90 6.52 -13.20 -42.02
C SER A 90 6.51 -12.12 -43.12
N LYS A 91 5.37 -12.02 -43.83
CA LYS A 91 5.11 -10.96 -44.82
C LYS A 91 5.11 -9.58 -44.16
N LYS A 92 5.47 -8.54 -44.91
CA LYS A 92 5.61 -7.15 -44.41
C LYS A 92 4.39 -6.66 -43.62
N VAL A 93 3.18 -6.93 -44.09
CA VAL A 93 1.93 -6.50 -43.43
C VAL A 93 1.77 -7.14 -42.04
N LEU A 94 1.91 -8.46 -41.95
CA LEU A 94 1.79 -9.17 -40.67
C LEU A 94 2.91 -8.74 -39.70
N ARG A 95 4.13 -8.57 -40.22
CA ARG A 95 5.26 -8.06 -39.43
C ARG A 95 4.94 -6.68 -38.84
N THR A 96 4.48 -5.75 -39.66
CA THR A 96 4.16 -4.38 -39.20
C THR A 96 3.04 -4.38 -38.17
N PHE A 97 1.95 -5.12 -38.40
CA PHE A 97 0.83 -5.18 -37.47
C PHE A 97 1.22 -5.74 -36.10
N ILE A 98 1.87 -6.91 -36.08
CA ILE A 98 2.28 -7.55 -34.82
C ILE A 98 3.34 -6.71 -34.10
N SER A 99 4.28 -6.08 -34.82
CA SER A 99 5.25 -5.17 -34.21
C SER A 99 4.55 -3.96 -33.57
N GLN A 100 3.56 -3.35 -34.21
CA GLN A 100 2.81 -2.24 -33.61
C GLN A 100 2.08 -2.64 -32.32
N VAL A 101 1.42 -3.80 -32.32
CA VAL A 101 0.76 -4.33 -31.11
C VAL A 101 1.78 -4.61 -30.01
N ASN A 102 2.92 -5.20 -30.37
CA ASN A 102 3.99 -5.52 -29.44
C ASN A 102 4.68 -4.28 -28.86
N ASP A 103 4.84 -3.22 -29.66
CA ASP A 103 5.54 -2.02 -29.23
C ASP A 103 4.63 -1.11 -28.38
N PHE A 104 3.31 -1.34 -28.40
CA PHE A 104 2.33 -0.53 -27.68
C PHE A 104 2.60 -0.40 -26.17
N PRO A 105 2.87 -1.48 -25.40
CA PRO A 105 3.17 -1.35 -23.96
C PRO A 105 4.46 -0.56 -23.67
N ILE A 106 5.43 -0.60 -24.58
CA ILE A 106 6.74 0.09 -24.40
C ILE A 106 6.63 1.57 -24.74
N MET A 107 5.78 1.95 -25.70
CA MET A 107 5.64 3.32 -26.16
C MET A 107 4.76 4.19 -25.25
N ASN A 108 3.88 3.57 -24.46
CA ASN A 108 3.00 4.28 -23.54
C ASN A 108 3.59 4.35 -22.13
N PRO A 109 3.23 5.36 -21.33
CA PRO A 109 3.46 5.32 -19.89
C PRO A 109 2.88 4.04 -19.29
N GLU A 110 3.63 3.41 -18.38
CA GLU A 110 3.26 2.14 -17.76
C GLU A 110 1.88 2.19 -17.08
N ILE A 111 1.56 3.33 -16.45
CA ILE A 111 0.27 3.59 -15.81
C ILE A 111 -0.92 3.47 -16.77
N VAL A 112 -0.74 3.85 -18.04
CA VAL A 112 -1.80 3.75 -19.06
C VAL A 112 -2.08 2.28 -19.38
N THR A 113 -1.02 1.48 -19.50
CA THR A 113 -1.13 0.03 -19.70
C THR A 113 -1.79 -0.65 -18.51
N ALA A 114 -1.41 -0.26 -17.28
CA ALA A 114 -1.97 -0.80 -16.04
C ALA A 114 -3.48 -0.54 -15.94
N ILE A 115 -3.91 0.72 -16.13
CA ILE A 115 -5.33 1.10 -16.09
C ILE A 115 -6.10 0.41 -17.22
N GLY A 116 -5.52 0.31 -18.42
CA GLY A 116 -6.14 -0.40 -19.55
C GLY A 116 -6.39 -1.88 -19.26
N LEU A 117 -5.42 -2.57 -18.65
CA LEU A 117 -5.57 -3.98 -18.25
C LEU A 117 -6.58 -4.15 -17.11
N MET A 118 -6.59 -3.24 -16.13
CA MET A 118 -7.61 -3.23 -15.08
C MET A 118 -9.01 -3.10 -15.67
N LEU A 119 -9.23 -2.12 -16.55
CA LEU A 119 -10.51 -1.93 -17.23
C LEU A 119 -10.90 -3.14 -18.08
N LEU A 120 -9.94 -3.78 -18.74
CA LEU A 120 -10.16 -5.02 -19.48
C LEU A 120 -10.69 -6.13 -18.57
N PHE A 121 -10.03 -6.40 -17.44
CA PHE A 121 -10.47 -7.43 -16.50
C PHE A 121 -11.84 -7.12 -15.91
N ILE A 122 -12.12 -5.86 -15.58
CA ILE A 122 -13.45 -5.41 -15.13
C ILE A 122 -14.51 -5.64 -16.22
N THR A 123 -14.23 -5.22 -17.45
CA THR A 123 -15.18 -5.33 -18.58
C THR A 123 -15.57 -6.78 -18.85
N PHE A 124 -14.61 -7.70 -18.74
CA PHE A 124 -14.83 -9.13 -18.94
C PHE A 124 -15.20 -9.89 -17.66
N GLN A 125 -15.42 -9.18 -16.54
CA GLN A 125 -15.77 -9.78 -15.24
C GLN A 125 -14.79 -10.86 -14.80
N ILE A 126 -13.50 -10.65 -15.07
CA ILE A 126 -12.42 -11.54 -14.66
C ILE A 126 -12.04 -11.15 -13.23
N GLU A 127 -12.22 -12.07 -12.29
CA GLU A 127 -11.84 -11.88 -10.90
C GLU A 127 -10.33 -11.62 -10.79
N LYS A 128 -9.97 -10.47 -10.19
CA LYS A 128 -8.57 -10.05 -10.03
C LYS A 128 -7.88 -10.90 -8.97
N GLY A 129 -6.61 -11.23 -9.21
CA GLY A 129 -5.77 -11.99 -8.30
C GLY A 129 -4.51 -12.50 -9.00
N PHE A 130 -4.04 -13.68 -8.61
CA PHE A 130 -2.78 -14.24 -9.11
C PHE A 130 -2.76 -14.41 -10.64
N VAL A 131 -3.88 -14.83 -11.24
CA VAL A 131 -3.96 -15.10 -12.68
C VAL A 131 -3.93 -13.80 -13.49
N THR A 132 -4.70 -12.78 -13.08
CA THR A 132 -4.70 -11.48 -13.78
C THR A 132 -3.33 -10.81 -13.68
N LEU A 133 -2.68 -10.91 -12.52
CA LEU A 133 -1.31 -10.50 -12.31
C LEU A 133 -0.35 -11.22 -13.25
N LEU A 134 -0.39 -12.55 -13.31
CA LEU A 134 0.49 -13.32 -14.19
C LEU A 134 0.27 -12.98 -15.67
N LEU A 135 -0.97 -12.85 -16.12
CA LEU A 135 -1.29 -12.50 -17.51
C LEU A 135 -0.79 -11.11 -17.88
N ALA A 136 -0.99 -10.12 -17.00
CA ALA A 136 -0.47 -8.78 -17.18
C ALA A 136 1.07 -8.79 -17.29
N HIS A 137 1.73 -9.56 -16.41
CA HIS A 137 3.19 -9.72 -16.40
C HIS A 137 3.72 -10.36 -17.69
N ILE A 138 3.05 -11.40 -18.19
CA ILE A 138 3.40 -12.02 -19.47
C ILE A 138 3.24 -11.02 -20.62
N ALA A 139 2.12 -10.30 -20.67
CA ALA A 139 1.80 -9.37 -21.75
C ALA A 139 2.83 -8.24 -21.87
N PHE A 140 3.25 -7.65 -20.74
CA PHE A 140 4.22 -6.56 -20.77
C PHE A 140 5.68 -7.05 -20.93
N CYS A 141 6.01 -8.28 -20.54
CA CYS A 141 7.37 -8.83 -20.71
C CYS A 141 7.70 -9.28 -22.14
N ILE A 142 6.72 -9.77 -22.90
CA ILE A 142 6.92 -10.27 -24.29
C ILE A 142 7.64 -9.24 -25.18
N PRO A 143 7.26 -7.94 -25.18
CA PRO A 143 7.93 -6.92 -25.96
C PRO A 143 9.43 -6.80 -25.68
N TYR A 144 9.84 -6.82 -24.42
CA TYR A 144 11.25 -6.74 -24.04
C TYR A 144 12.06 -7.95 -24.48
N VAL A 145 11.47 -9.15 -24.40
CA VAL A 145 12.09 -10.38 -24.92
C VAL A 145 12.32 -10.25 -26.43
N ILE A 146 11.32 -9.81 -27.18
CA ILE A 146 11.42 -9.64 -28.64
C ILE A 146 12.49 -8.60 -29.00
N LEU A 147 12.54 -7.46 -28.29
CA LEU A 147 13.56 -6.43 -28.50
C LEU A 147 14.99 -6.95 -28.28
N SER A 148 15.18 -7.93 -27.40
CA SER A 148 16.48 -8.54 -27.13
C SER A 148 16.88 -9.57 -28.19
N ILE A 149 15.93 -10.36 -28.69
CA ILE A 149 16.17 -11.45 -29.65
C ILE A 149 16.26 -10.94 -31.09
N MET A 150 15.41 -9.98 -31.47
CA MET A 150 15.28 -9.51 -32.86
C MET A 150 16.60 -9.00 -33.48
N PRO A 151 17.47 -8.25 -32.77
CA PRO A 151 18.79 -7.87 -33.27
C PRO A 151 19.69 -9.07 -33.57
N LYS A 152 19.60 -10.15 -32.78
CA LYS A 152 20.36 -11.38 -33.02
C LYS A 152 19.86 -12.12 -34.24
N ILE A 153 18.55 -12.24 -34.41
CA ILE A 153 17.98 -12.86 -35.61
C ILE A 153 18.38 -12.08 -36.87
N LYS A 154 18.30 -10.75 -36.85
CA LYS A 154 18.71 -9.89 -37.98
C LYS A 154 20.20 -9.99 -38.32
N SER A 155 21.03 -10.42 -37.37
CA SER A 155 22.46 -10.61 -37.59
C SER A 155 22.84 -11.97 -38.19
N LEU A 156 21.90 -12.92 -38.26
CA LEU A 156 22.15 -14.26 -38.84
C LEU A 156 22.18 -14.21 -40.36
N ASP A 157 22.95 -15.13 -40.97
CA ASP A 157 22.85 -15.40 -42.41
C ASP A 157 21.43 -15.91 -42.73
N PRO A 158 20.70 -15.25 -43.66
CA PRO A 158 19.35 -15.66 -44.04
C PRO A 158 19.22 -17.12 -44.51
N ASN A 159 20.31 -17.69 -45.05
CA ASN A 159 20.36 -19.03 -45.65
C ASN A 159 20.77 -20.12 -44.65
N LEU A 160 21.07 -19.78 -43.39
CA LEU A 160 21.61 -20.72 -42.40
C LEU A 160 20.66 -21.91 -42.14
N ALA A 161 19.35 -21.66 -42.13
CA ALA A 161 18.35 -22.70 -41.97
C ALA A 161 18.26 -23.62 -43.19
N ASP A 162 18.35 -23.06 -44.40
CA ASP A 162 18.27 -23.79 -45.66
C ASP A 162 19.51 -24.68 -45.84
N ALA A 163 20.70 -24.17 -45.54
CA ALA A 163 21.94 -24.95 -45.54
C ALA A 163 21.90 -26.15 -44.57
N ALA A 164 21.24 -26.01 -43.42
CA ALA A 164 21.06 -27.11 -42.49
C ALA A 164 20.12 -28.19 -43.05
N MET A 165 19.05 -27.77 -43.74
CA MET A 165 18.10 -28.69 -44.37
C MET A 165 18.70 -29.41 -45.58
N ASP A 166 19.55 -28.75 -46.36
CA ASP A 166 20.30 -29.36 -47.46
C ASP A 166 21.25 -30.47 -46.98
N LEU A 167 21.76 -30.36 -45.75
CA LEU A 167 22.57 -31.39 -45.10
C LEU A 167 21.73 -32.51 -44.45
N GLY A 168 20.41 -32.55 -44.70
CA GLY A 168 19.50 -33.60 -44.24
C GLY A 168 18.81 -33.32 -42.90
N ALA A 169 18.92 -32.11 -42.34
CA ALA A 169 18.15 -31.74 -41.15
C ALA A 169 16.68 -31.50 -41.51
N THR A 170 15.75 -31.96 -40.66
CA THR A 170 14.34 -31.54 -40.78
C THR A 170 14.18 -30.05 -40.40
N PRO A 171 13.10 -29.37 -40.82
CA PRO A 171 12.86 -27.97 -40.43
C PRO A 171 12.89 -27.75 -38.91
N TRP A 172 12.36 -28.70 -38.15
CA TRP A 172 12.42 -28.69 -36.68
C TRP A 172 13.85 -28.84 -36.15
N GLN A 173 14.66 -29.70 -36.77
CA GLN A 173 16.07 -29.85 -36.42
C GLN A 173 16.89 -28.60 -36.79
N ALA A 174 16.63 -27.98 -37.95
CA ALA A 174 17.27 -26.72 -38.33
C ALA A 174 16.93 -25.61 -37.31
N LEU A 175 15.67 -25.50 -36.89
CA LEU A 175 15.25 -24.56 -35.86
C LEU A 175 15.97 -24.81 -34.53
N VAL A 176 15.85 -26.02 -33.97
CA VAL A 176 16.29 -26.32 -32.60
C VAL A 176 17.81 -26.51 -32.49
N LYS A 177 18.47 -27.07 -33.51
CA LYS A 177 19.91 -27.37 -33.47
C LYS A 177 20.79 -26.29 -34.10
N VAL A 178 20.23 -25.40 -34.93
CA VAL A 178 21.02 -24.37 -35.64
C VAL A 178 20.56 -22.97 -35.24
N ILE A 179 19.29 -22.62 -35.48
CA ILE A 179 18.82 -21.24 -35.24
C ILE A 179 18.79 -20.89 -33.74
N VAL A 180 18.11 -21.71 -32.92
CA VAL A 180 17.94 -21.45 -31.48
C VAL A 180 19.28 -21.30 -30.75
N PRO A 181 20.30 -22.16 -30.96
CA PRO A 181 21.61 -21.99 -30.32
C PRO A 181 22.32 -20.69 -30.71
N GLN A 182 22.16 -20.21 -31.94
CA GLN A 182 22.79 -18.97 -32.40
C GLN A 182 22.16 -17.72 -31.78
N ILE A 183 20.84 -17.74 -31.55
CA ILE A 183 20.13 -16.65 -30.87
C ILE A 183 20.07 -16.81 -29.35
N MET A 184 20.59 -17.92 -28.80
CA MET A 184 20.59 -18.22 -27.37
C MET A 184 21.12 -17.07 -26.50
N PRO A 185 22.19 -16.33 -26.87
CA PRO A 185 22.60 -15.15 -26.10
C PRO A 185 21.52 -14.08 -26.01
N GLY A 186 20.75 -13.87 -27.08
CA GLY A 186 19.61 -12.94 -27.10
C GLY A 186 18.42 -13.47 -26.31
N ILE A 187 18.15 -14.78 -26.34
CA ILE A 187 17.11 -15.42 -25.52
C ILE A 187 17.44 -15.22 -24.03
N VAL A 188 18.67 -15.50 -23.62
CA VAL A 188 19.11 -15.32 -22.23
C VAL A 188 19.04 -13.86 -21.83
N SER A 189 19.52 -12.93 -22.65
CA SER A 189 19.40 -11.49 -22.37
C SER A 189 17.93 -11.04 -22.26
N GLY A 190 17.05 -11.54 -23.13
CA GLY A 190 15.61 -11.23 -23.09
C GLY A 190 14.95 -11.76 -21.82
N ALA A 191 15.27 -13.00 -21.41
CA ALA A 191 14.76 -13.60 -20.19
C ALA A 191 15.17 -12.81 -18.94
N LEU A 192 16.40 -12.29 -18.90
CA LEU A 192 16.84 -11.46 -17.76
C LEU A 192 16.10 -10.14 -17.69
N ILE A 193 15.91 -9.47 -18.84
CA ILE A 193 15.18 -8.21 -18.87
C ILE A 193 13.73 -8.47 -18.41
N ALA A 194 13.09 -9.52 -18.92
CA ALA A 194 11.76 -9.91 -18.48
C ALA A 194 11.70 -10.20 -16.97
N PHE A 195 12.69 -10.92 -16.42
CA PHE A 195 12.75 -11.19 -14.98
C PHE A 195 12.92 -9.92 -14.16
N THR A 196 13.88 -9.06 -14.54
CA THR A 196 14.14 -7.80 -13.83
C THR A 196 12.89 -6.94 -13.82
N MET A 197 12.28 -6.70 -14.98
CA MET A 197 11.09 -5.87 -15.08
C MET A 197 9.89 -6.47 -14.35
N SER A 198 9.71 -7.80 -14.39
CA SER A 198 8.59 -8.45 -13.71
C SER A 198 8.78 -8.52 -12.19
N PHE A 199 10.02 -8.51 -11.71
CA PHE A 199 10.33 -8.62 -10.29
C PHE A 199 10.13 -7.29 -9.57
N ASP A 200 10.46 -6.17 -10.22
CA ASP A 200 10.37 -4.84 -9.64
C ASP A 200 9.08 -4.07 -9.96
N ASP A 201 8.23 -4.57 -10.88
CA ASP A 201 6.98 -3.89 -11.24
C ASP A 201 6.06 -3.69 -10.03
N PHE A 202 5.73 -2.41 -9.81
CA PHE A 202 4.70 -1.96 -8.88
C PHE A 202 3.44 -1.54 -9.62
N VAL A 203 3.58 -0.79 -10.71
CA VAL A 203 2.48 -0.04 -11.32
C VAL A 203 1.47 -0.98 -11.95
N ILE A 204 1.90 -1.93 -12.79
CA ILE A 204 0.96 -2.86 -13.40
C ILE A 204 0.34 -3.73 -12.31
N SER A 205 1.17 -4.27 -11.43
CA SER A 205 0.79 -5.12 -10.31
C SER A 205 -0.32 -4.50 -9.44
N TYR A 206 -0.16 -3.25 -9.03
CA TYR A 206 -1.09 -2.56 -8.12
C TYR A 206 -2.52 -2.46 -8.69
N PHE A 207 -2.65 -2.21 -9.99
CA PHE A 207 -3.96 -2.03 -10.64
C PHE A 207 -4.62 -3.33 -11.07
N VAL A 208 -3.85 -4.39 -11.33
CA VAL A 208 -4.38 -5.67 -11.84
C VAL A 208 -4.51 -6.75 -10.77
N THR A 209 -4.01 -6.51 -9.56
CA THR A 209 -4.14 -7.42 -8.43
C THR A 209 -5.44 -7.22 -7.66
N GLY A 210 -5.80 -8.22 -6.87
CA GLY A 210 -6.99 -8.26 -6.01
C GLY A 210 -7.00 -9.53 -5.18
N GLN A 211 -8.03 -9.69 -4.34
CA GLN A 211 -8.19 -10.89 -3.49
C GLN A 211 -6.97 -11.12 -2.59
N GLY A 212 -6.38 -10.04 -2.05
CA GLY A 212 -5.16 -10.02 -1.21
C GLY A 212 -3.92 -10.68 -1.78
N VAL A 213 -3.87 -10.92 -3.09
CA VAL A 213 -2.61 -11.20 -3.76
C VAL A 213 -1.80 -9.90 -3.79
N LYS A 214 -0.70 -9.86 -3.05
CA LYS A 214 0.23 -8.72 -3.06
C LYS A 214 1.60 -9.23 -3.47
N ASN A 215 2.26 -8.53 -4.39
CA ASN A 215 3.68 -8.74 -4.61
C ASN A 215 4.47 -7.84 -3.63
N LEU A 216 5.78 -8.03 -3.62
CA LEU A 216 6.66 -7.37 -2.68
C LEU A 216 6.76 -5.88 -2.94
N SER A 217 6.70 -5.45 -4.21
CA SER A 217 6.69 -4.03 -4.58
C SER A 217 5.46 -3.31 -4.02
N ILE A 218 4.27 -3.92 -4.09
CA ILE A 218 3.06 -3.39 -3.47
C ILE A 218 3.21 -3.33 -1.94
N MET A 219 3.71 -4.41 -1.33
CA MET A 219 3.91 -4.47 0.11
C MET A 219 4.87 -3.37 0.60
N VAL A 220 6.02 -3.22 -0.04
CA VAL A 220 7.01 -2.18 0.28
C VAL A 220 6.42 -0.78 0.11
N TYR A 221 5.64 -0.53 -0.95
CA TYR A 221 4.96 0.75 -1.12
C TYR A 221 3.96 1.04 0.01
N THR A 222 3.08 0.09 0.33
CA THR A 222 2.08 0.26 1.39
C THR A 222 2.74 0.49 2.75
N MET A 223 3.82 -0.23 3.04
CA MET A 223 4.57 -0.10 4.30
C MET A 223 5.56 1.07 4.33
N SER A 224 5.80 1.75 3.20
CA SER A 224 6.63 2.96 3.18
C SER A 224 5.87 4.20 3.65
N LYS A 225 4.55 4.07 3.82
CA LYS A 225 3.66 5.17 4.23
C LYS A 225 3.68 5.43 5.73
N ARG A 226 3.99 4.43 6.58
CA ARG A 226 4.43 4.71 7.96
C ARG A 226 5.75 4.02 8.31
N ILE A 227 6.22 4.27 9.52
CA ILE A 227 7.54 3.84 9.98
C ILE A 227 7.52 2.35 10.32
N ASN A 228 7.84 1.50 9.33
CA ASN A 228 8.08 0.09 9.56
C ASN A 228 9.54 -0.31 9.22
N PRO A 229 10.41 -0.49 10.23
CA PRO A 229 11.82 -0.85 10.01
C PRO A 229 12.02 -2.19 9.27
N SER A 230 11.04 -3.09 9.31
CA SER A 230 11.09 -4.37 8.59
C SER A 230 11.15 -4.19 7.07
N VAL A 231 10.71 -3.03 6.56
CA VAL A 231 10.82 -2.67 5.13
C VAL A 231 12.29 -2.57 4.70
N ASN A 232 13.17 -2.09 5.57
CA ASN A 232 14.61 -2.03 5.29
C ASN A 232 15.20 -3.44 5.12
N ALA A 233 14.76 -4.40 5.92
CA ALA A 233 15.22 -5.79 5.85
C ALA A 233 14.78 -6.46 4.54
N ILE A 234 13.49 -6.32 4.17
CA ILE A 234 12.95 -6.81 2.90
C ILE A 234 13.68 -6.20 1.71
N SER A 235 13.79 -4.86 1.70
CA SER A 235 14.39 -4.13 0.58
C SER A 235 15.87 -4.48 0.42
N THR A 236 16.58 -4.75 1.52
CA THR A 236 17.95 -5.27 1.50
C THR A 236 18.02 -6.64 0.82
N LEU A 237 17.11 -7.56 1.13
CA LEU A 237 17.06 -8.88 0.50
C LEU A 237 16.75 -8.80 -1.00
N VAL A 238 15.86 -7.89 -1.40
CA VAL A 238 15.56 -7.62 -2.82
C VAL A 238 16.79 -7.14 -3.57
N VAL A 239 17.48 -6.12 -3.04
CA VAL A 239 18.70 -5.59 -3.64
C VAL A 239 19.76 -6.68 -3.76
N LEU A 240 19.93 -7.51 -2.73
CA LEU A 240 20.86 -8.65 -2.77
C LEU A 240 20.45 -9.67 -3.84
N LEU A 241 19.18 -10.04 -3.92
CA LEU A 241 18.67 -11.02 -4.89
C LEU A 241 18.87 -10.54 -6.34
N ILE A 242 18.52 -9.29 -6.64
CA ILE A 242 18.73 -8.68 -7.96
C ILE A 242 20.23 -8.62 -8.28
N THR A 243 21.05 -8.15 -7.33
CA THR A 243 22.51 -8.03 -7.51
C THR A 243 23.16 -9.39 -7.77
N ILE A 244 22.78 -10.43 -7.00
CA ILE A 244 23.27 -11.80 -7.19
C ILE A 244 22.84 -12.31 -8.56
N THR A 245 21.58 -12.14 -8.95
CA THR A 245 21.04 -12.60 -10.23
C THR A 245 21.77 -11.94 -11.41
N LEU A 246 21.93 -10.61 -11.39
CA LEU A 246 22.67 -9.86 -12.41
C LEU A 246 24.16 -10.25 -12.43
N THR A 247 24.78 -10.45 -11.26
CA THR A 247 26.20 -10.85 -11.18
C THR A 247 26.42 -12.23 -11.76
N ILE A 248 25.62 -13.23 -11.34
CA ILE A 248 25.65 -14.59 -11.87
C ILE A 248 25.57 -14.53 -13.39
N VAL A 249 24.61 -13.80 -13.94
CA VAL A 249 24.35 -13.88 -15.37
C VAL A 249 25.32 -13.07 -16.22
N ASN A 250 25.85 -11.95 -15.72
CA ASN A 250 26.87 -11.19 -16.45
C ASN A 250 28.27 -11.83 -16.34
N VAL A 251 28.60 -12.45 -15.20
CA VAL A 251 29.95 -12.97 -14.92
C VAL A 251 30.14 -14.41 -15.42
N LEU A 252 29.14 -15.30 -15.29
CA LEU A 252 29.26 -16.70 -15.73
C LEU A 252 29.60 -16.87 -17.23
N PRO A 253 29.02 -16.12 -18.17
CA PRO A 253 29.38 -16.19 -19.60
C PRO A 253 30.80 -15.68 -19.87
N MET A 254 31.25 -14.66 -19.13
CA MET A 254 32.61 -14.12 -19.24
C MET A 254 33.66 -15.12 -18.77
N ILE A 255 33.41 -15.83 -17.67
CA ILE A 255 34.30 -16.89 -17.16
C ILE A 255 34.35 -18.08 -18.12
N ARG A 256 33.22 -18.46 -18.72
CA ARG A 256 33.15 -19.57 -19.70
C ARG A 256 33.88 -19.27 -21.00
N LYS A 257 33.96 -18.02 -21.45
CA LYS A 257 34.73 -17.64 -22.64
C LYS A 257 36.25 -17.87 -22.50
N LYS A 258 36.77 -18.01 -21.28
CA LYS A 258 38.20 -18.25 -21.00
C LYS A 258 38.57 -19.74 -20.87
N THR A 259 37.63 -20.67 -20.88
CA THR A 259 37.90 -22.11 -20.85
C THR A 259 37.42 -22.79 -22.14
N SER A 260 38.34 -23.50 -22.81
CA SER A 260 38.25 -24.18 -24.13
C SER A 260 36.88 -24.73 -24.59
N PRO A 261 36.56 -24.72 -25.90
CA PRO A 261 35.29 -25.20 -26.44
C PRO A 261 35.26 -26.72 -26.59
N SER A 262 35.06 -27.47 -25.50
CA SER A 262 34.63 -28.86 -25.60
C SER A 262 34.06 -29.38 -24.28
N LYS A 263 32.76 -29.21 -24.08
CA LYS A 263 31.91 -30.21 -23.40
C LYS A 263 30.45 -29.81 -23.60
N GLN A 264 29.79 -30.64 -24.40
CA GLN A 264 28.34 -30.69 -24.62
C GLN A 264 27.59 -30.33 -23.34
N ASN A 265 26.83 -29.24 -23.38
CA ASN A 265 26.00 -28.79 -22.25
C ASN A 265 25.03 -29.91 -21.90
N LYS A 266 25.29 -30.65 -20.82
CA LYS A 266 24.39 -31.73 -20.39
C LYS A 266 23.03 -31.10 -19.99
N PRO A 267 21.90 -31.63 -20.49
CA PRO A 267 20.56 -31.03 -20.36
C PRO A 267 20.02 -30.95 -18.91
N TRP A 268 20.64 -31.66 -17.97
CA TRP A 268 20.22 -31.69 -16.57
C TRP A 268 20.26 -30.32 -15.86
N LYS A 269 21.09 -29.35 -16.28
CA LYS A 269 21.15 -28.04 -15.61
C LYS A 269 19.90 -27.19 -15.84
N TRP A 270 19.33 -27.27 -17.04
CA TRP A 270 18.02 -26.67 -17.35
C TRP A 270 16.87 -27.47 -16.74
N ALA A 271 17.03 -28.80 -16.62
CA ALA A 271 16.10 -29.64 -15.89
C ALA A 271 16.07 -29.33 -14.39
N VAL A 272 17.22 -29.04 -13.75
CA VAL A 272 17.29 -28.65 -12.33
C VAL A 272 16.65 -27.29 -12.09
N ALA A 273 16.91 -26.29 -12.95
CA ALA A 273 16.22 -25.00 -12.88
C ALA A 273 14.71 -25.15 -13.09
N GLY A 274 14.29 -25.98 -14.05
CA GLY A 274 12.89 -26.33 -14.28
C GLY A 274 12.25 -27.08 -13.09
N VAL A 275 12.97 -27.98 -12.43
CA VAL A 275 12.51 -28.71 -11.24
C VAL A 275 12.38 -27.80 -10.02
N VAL A 276 13.26 -26.80 -9.85
CA VAL A 276 13.13 -25.80 -8.77
C VAL A 276 11.92 -24.91 -9.00
N VAL A 277 11.68 -24.46 -10.25
CA VAL A 277 10.48 -23.68 -10.59
C VAL A 277 9.21 -24.52 -10.45
N VAL A 278 9.21 -25.78 -10.91
CA VAL A 278 8.07 -26.69 -10.74
C VAL A 278 7.87 -27.05 -9.27
N GLY A 279 8.91 -27.14 -8.46
CA GLY A 279 8.82 -27.34 -7.01
C GLY A 279 8.22 -26.12 -6.29
N LEU A 280 8.63 -24.91 -6.67
CA LEU A 280 8.05 -23.65 -6.20
C LEU A 280 6.60 -23.44 -6.68
N VAL A 281 6.23 -23.99 -7.84
CA VAL A 281 4.85 -23.97 -8.35
C VAL A 281 4.00 -25.08 -7.73
N ALA A 282 4.58 -26.24 -7.44
CA ALA A 282 3.89 -27.31 -6.74
C ALA A 282 3.60 -26.93 -5.28
N SER A 283 4.43 -26.10 -4.65
CA SER A 283 4.10 -25.52 -3.34
C SER A 283 2.94 -24.51 -3.40
N LEU A 284 2.58 -23.94 -4.57
CA LEU A 284 1.36 -23.10 -4.73
C LEU A 284 0.09 -23.93 -4.53
N PHE A 285 0.14 -25.22 -4.90
CA PHE A 285 -1.01 -26.13 -4.84
C PHE A 285 -0.90 -27.15 -3.71
N GLY A 286 0.21 -27.13 -2.97
CA GLY A 286 0.68 -28.27 -2.20
C GLY A 286 1.30 -27.89 -0.86
N LEU A 287 0.71 -26.95 -0.12
CA LEU A 287 0.92 -26.82 1.32
C LEU A 287 -0.39 -26.35 1.96
N ASN A 288 -0.84 -27.13 2.96
CA ASN A 288 -2.07 -27.04 3.75
C ASN A 288 -3.37 -27.62 3.15
N LYS A 289 -3.33 -28.92 2.85
CA LYS A 289 -4.44 -29.82 3.22
C LYS A 289 -4.03 -30.70 4.40
N SER A 290 -3.70 -30.10 5.54
CA SER A 290 -4.12 -30.74 6.78
C SER A 290 -5.60 -30.47 6.89
N ALA A 291 -6.42 -31.52 6.94
CA ALA A 291 -7.83 -31.39 7.28
C ALA A 291 -7.90 -30.92 8.74
N SER A 292 -7.79 -29.60 8.91
CA SER A 292 -8.04 -28.93 10.17
C SER A 292 -9.47 -29.25 10.61
N THR A 293 -9.65 -29.65 11.86
CA THR A 293 -10.97 -29.91 12.47
C THR A 293 -11.61 -28.64 13.01
N LEU A 294 -10.99 -27.47 12.75
CA LEU A 294 -11.46 -26.17 13.22
C LEU A 294 -12.70 -25.72 12.43
N PRO A 295 -13.58 -24.91 13.03
CA PRO A 295 -14.95 -24.67 12.55
C PRO A 295 -15.04 -24.07 11.14
N TYR A 296 -14.04 -23.32 10.71
CA TYR A 296 -14.01 -22.63 9.41
C TYR A 296 -12.84 -23.09 8.52
N ALA A 297 -12.29 -24.26 8.81
CA ALA A 297 -11.21 -24.86 8.03
C ALA A 297 -11.54 -24.92 6.53
N GLY A 298 -10.66 -24.31 5.72
CA GLY A 298 -10.79 -24.28 4.25
C GLY A 298 -11.71 -23.19 3.71
N GLN A 299 -12.30 -22.35 4.57
CA GLN A 299 -12.91 -21.08 4.15
C GLN A 299 -11.86 -19.97 4.09
N THR A 300 -12.15 -18.93 3.33
CA THR A 300 -11.27 -17.76 3.18
C THR A 300 -12.06 -16.50 3.42
N LEU A 301 -11.65 -15.71 4.41
CA LEU A 301 -12.24 -14.42 4.74
C LEU A 301 -11.49 -13.31 4.00
N HIS A 302 -12.21 -12.50 3.22
CA HIS A 302 -11.64 -11.31 2.57
C HIS A 302 -11.96 -10.05 3.35
N VAL A 303 -10.94 -9.40 3.90
CA VAL A 303 -11.08 -8.15 4.67
C VAL A 303 -10.48 -7.00 3.87
N TYR A 304 -11.16 -5.85 3.82
CA TYR A 304 -10.62 -4.63 3.24
C TYR A 304 -10.54 -3.54 4.32
N ASN A 305 -9.32 -3.18 4.73
CA ASN A 305 -9.07 -2.24 5.83
C ASN A 305 -8.12 -1.11 5.40
N TRP A 306 -7.87 -0.13 6.27
CA TRP A 306 -6.84 0.88 6.10
C TRP A 306 -5.43 0.28 6.12
N GLY A 307 -4.48 0.96 5.49
CA GLY A 307 -3.05 0.62 5.61
C GLY A 307 -2.53 0.81 7.04
N GLU A 308 -1.77 -0.18 7.54
CA GLU A 308 -1.13 -0.13 8.87
C GLU A 308 -2.10 0.10 10.04
N TYR A 309 -3.30 -0.45 9.91
CA TYR A 309 -4.40 -0.30 10.86
C TYR A 309 -4.85 -1.64 11.44
N THR A 310 -3.91 -2.57 11.64
CA THR A 310 -4.18 -3.91 12.18
C THR A 310 -2.97 -4.40 12.96
N GLY A 311 -3.21 -4.93 14.16
CA GLY A 311 -2.22 -5.50 15.06
C GLY A 311 -1.47 -6.69 14.46
N GLU A 312 -0.28 -6.95 15.02
CA GLU A 312 0.65 -7.95 14.49
C GLU A 312 0.06 -9.36 14.48
N ASN A 313 -0.72 -9.71 15.51
CA ASN A 313 -1.18 -11.09 15.73
C ASN A 313 -2.65 -11.31 15.40
N ILE A 314 -3.36 -10.28 14.93
CA ILE A 314 -4.79 -10.35 14.60
C ILE A 314 -5.09 -11.42 13.55
N ILE A 315 -4.33 -11.40 12.44
CA ILE A 315 -4.57 -12.34 11.34
C ILE A 315 -4.22 -13.75 11.79
N SER A 316 -3.00 -13.97 12.27
CA SER A 316 -2.52 -15.29 12.68
C SER A 316 -3.35 -15.88 13.82
N GLY A 317 -3.72 -15.08 14.82
CA GLY A 317 -4.57 -15.50 15.93
C GLY A 317 -5.95 -15.94 15.48
N PHE A 318 -6.59 -15.19 14.56
CA PHE A 318 -7.88 -15.60 14.01
C PHE A 318 -7.80 -16.88 13.18
N GLU A 319 -6.77 -17.01 12.33
CA GLU A 319 -6.54 -18.21 11.53
C GLU A 319 -6.29 -19.44 12.41
N GLU A 320 -5.54 -19.29 13.51
CA GLU A 320 -5.28 -20.36 14.47
C GLU A 320 -6.55 -20.81 15.22
N LEU A 321 -7.40 -19.86 15.62
CA LEU A 321 -8.65 -20.15 16.33
C LEU A 321 -9.72 -20.80 15.45
N THR A 322 -9.83 -20.35 14.20
CA THR A 322 -10.96 -20.71 13.32
C THR A 322 -10.59 -21.74 12.24
N GLY A 323 -9.31 -21.83 11.88
CA GLY A 323 -8.81 -22.58 10.74
C GLY A 323 -9.13 -21.96 9.38
N ALA A 324 -9.81 -20.81 9.33
CA ALA A 324 -10.00 -20.07 8.10
C ALA A 324 -8.68 -19.42 7.66
N LYS A 325 -8.57 -19.09 6.37
CA LYS A 325 -7.52 -18.19 5.87
C LYS A 325 -8.07 -16.77 5.85
N VAL A 326 -7.32 -15.77 6.32
CA VAL A 326 -7.69 -14.35 6.19
C VAL A 326 -6.84 -13.71 5.12
N ILE A 327 -7.50 -13.02 4.21
CA ILE A 327 -6.91 -12.29 3.11
C ILE A 327 -7.25 -10.81 3.31
N MET A 328 -6.26 -10.03 3.74
CA MET A 328 -6.40 -8.60 4.05
C MET A 328 -5.90 -7.74 2.88
N ASP A 329 -6.80 -6.99 2.24
CA ASP A 329 -6.47 -5.89 1.33
C ASP A 329 -6.45 -4.55 2.08
N ASN A 330 -5.69 -3.58 1.55
CA ASN A 330 -5.56 -2.26 2.17
C ASN A 330 -6.00 -1.14 1.21
N PHE A 331 -6.66 -0.10 1.73
CA PHE A 331 -6.97 1.14 1.00
C PHE A 331 -6.40 2.37 1.69
N ASP A 332 -6.22 3.44 0.91
CA ASP A 332 -5.67 4.71 1.37
C ASP A 332 -6.75 5.79 1.54
N SER A 333 -7.95 5.56 1.03
CA SER A 333 -9.11 6.45 1.20
C SER A 333 -10.42 5.67 1.11
N ASN A 334 -11.43 6.18 1.82
CA ASN A 334 -12.81 5.69 1.71
C ASN A 334 -13.30 5.72 0.25
N GLU A 335 -12.94 6.74 -0.53
CA GLU A 335 -13.28 6.86 -1.96
C GLU A 335 -12.70 5.71 -2.78
N GLN A 336 -11.42 5.38 -2.57
CA GLN A 336 -10.79 4.24 -3.25
C GLN A 336 -11.48 2.93 -2.89
N MET A 337 -11.77 2.71 -1.61
CA MET A 337 -12.51 1.54 -1.14
C MET A 337 -13.88 1.45 -1.81
N TYR A 338 -14.64 2.54 -1.77
CA TYR A 338 -15.98 2.62 -2.34
C TYR A 338 -15.98 2.30 -3.83
N ILE A 339 -15.04 2.84 -4.61
CA ILE A 339 -14.93 2.55 -6.05
C ILE A 339 -14.72 1.05 -6.31
N LYS A 340 -13.87 0.37 -5.54
CA LYS A 340 -13.67 -1.09 -5.72
C LYS A 340 -14.93 -1.88 -5.41
N VAL A 341 -15.56 -1.62 -4.26
CA VAL A 341 -16.76 -2.34 -3.81
C VAL A 341 -17.94 -2.07 -4.76
N ALA A 342 -18.15 -0.81 -5.17
CA ALA A 342 -19.18 -0.44 -6.13
C ALA A 342 -18.97 -1.05 -7.52
N ASN A 343 -17.72 -1.34 -7.91
CA ASN A 343 -17.38 -2.03 -9.15
C ASN A 343 -17.51 -3.56 -9.07
N GLY A 344 -17.98 -4.11 -7.94
CA GLY A 344 -18.31 -5.53 -7.79
C GLY A 344 -17.19 -6.38 -7.19
N ASP A 345 -16.07 -5.80 -6.76
CA ASP A 345 -15.08 -6.55 -5.96
C ASP A 345 -15.77 -7.03 -4.66
N ALA A 346 -15.70 -8.34 -4.39
CA ALA A 346 -16.34 -8.95 -3.24
C ALA A 346 -15.39 -9.02 -2.05
N TYR A 347 -15.82 -8.44 -0.93
CA TYR A 347 -15.16 -8.51 0.38
C TYR A 347 -16.16 -8.99 1.41
N ASP A 348 -15.68 -9.70 2.43
CA ASP A 348 -16.49 -10.23 3.53
C ASP A 348 -16.62 -9.22 4.68
N VAL A 349 -15.57 -8.45 4.95
CA VAL A 349 -15.56 -7.36 5.95
C VAL A 349 -14.91 -6.12 5.34
N LEU A 350 -15.50 -4.95 5.56
CA LEU A 350 -14.90 -3.64 5.27
C LEU A 350 -14.75 -2.86 6.57
N VAL A 351 -13.79 -1.94 6.63
CA VAL A 351 -13.61 -1.00 7.76
C VAL A 351 -13.66 0.47 7.31
N PRO A 352 -14.79 0.94 6.76
CA PRO A 352 -14.98 2.35 6.37
C PRO A 352 -15.20 3.28 7.58
N SER A 353 -15.07 4.59 7.33
CA SER A 353 -15.43 5.63 8.30
C SER A 353 -16.94 5.90 8.34
N ASP A 354 -17.41 6.47 9.45
CA ASP A 354 -18.80 6.89 9.74
C ASP A 354 -19.66 7.30 8.54
N TYR A 355 -19.27 8.34 7.80
CA TYR A 355 -20.03 8.88 6.68
C TYR A 355 -20.12 7.90 5.51
N MET A 356 -19.07 7.10 5.29
CA MET A 356 -19.02 6.14 4.20
C MET A 356 -19.90 4.94 4.52
N ILE A 357 -19.98 4.54 5.79
CA ILE A 357 -20.99 3.59 6.28
C ILE A 357 -22.38 4.12 5.96
N GLN A 358 -22.67 5.36 6.34
CA GLN A 358 -23.98 5.97 6.10
C GLN A 358 -24.35 5.97 4.61
N ARG A 359 -23.40 6.34 3.75
CA ARG A 359 -23.58 6.29 2.29
C ARG A 359 -23.87 4.88 1.80
N MET A 360 -23.05 3.91 2.18
CA MET A 360 -23.22 2.51 1.76
C MET A 360 -24.55 1.91 2.26
N MET A 361 -25.04 2.35 3.43
CA MET A 361 -26.38 2.00 3.91
C MET A 361 -27.48 2.62 3.04
N GLN A 362 -27.36 3.91 2.69
CA GLN A 362 -28.32 4.59 1.82
C GLN A 362 -28.39 3.97 0.42
N GLU A 363 -27.27 3.44 -0.06
CA GLU A 363 -27.15 2.78 -1.38
C GLU A 363 -27.45 1.26 -1.33
N ASP A 364 -27.93 0.71 -0.20
CA ASP A 364 -28.27 -0.72 -0.03
C ASP A 364 -27.10 -1.68 -0.34
N MET A 365 -25.88 -1.26 0.00
CA MET A 365 -24.64 -2.02 -0.24
C MET A 365 -24.23 -2.92 0.93
N LEU A 366 -24.84 -2.75 2.10
CA LEU A 366 -24.49 -3.48 3.33
C LEU A 366 -25.60 -4.46 3.76
N GLN A 367 -25.21 -5.55 4.41
CA GLN A 367 -26.14 -6.44 5.10
C GLN A 367 -26.10 -6.24 6.61
N LYS A 368 -27.17 -6.59 7.30
CA LYS A 368 -27.25 -6.49 8.76
C LYS A 368 -26.35 -7.53 9.42
N LEU A 369 -25.79 -7.16 10.58
CA LEU A 369 -25.05 -8.06 11.44
C LEU A 369 -25.99 -9.12 12.04
N GLU A 370 -25.43 -10.28 12.40
CA GLU A 370 -26.18 -11.29 13.14
C GLU A 370 -26.61 -10.74 14.51
N PRO A 371 -27.86 -10.96 14.95
CA PRO A 371 -28.34 -10.37 16.21
C PRO A 371 -27.51 -10.72 17.44
N GLU A 372 -26.99 -11.95 17.51
CA GLU A 372 -26.12 -12.41 18.60
C GLU A 372 -24.74 -11.74 18.52
N THR A 373 -24.11 -11.72 17.34
CA THR A 373 -22.85 -10.98 17.11
C THR A 373 -22.97 -9.52 17.53
N ARG A 374 -24.04 -8.84 17.09
CA ARG A 374 -24.29 -7.45 17.49
C ARG A 374 -24.39 -7.31 19.00
N LYS A 375 -25.14 -8.20 19.67
CA LYS A 375 -25.35 -8.13 21.12
C LYS A 375 -24.05 -8.36 21.90
N GLU A 376 -23.27 -9.37 21.52
CA GLU A 376 -21.99 -9.71 22.16
C GLU A 376 -20.96 -8.60 21.95
N CYS A 377 -20.78 -8.10 20.72
CA CYS A 377 -19.87 -7.00 20.46
C CYS A 377 -20.26 -5.76 21.29
N LEU A 378 -21.54 -5.36 21.26
CA LEU A 378 -22.00 -4.18 21.99
C LEU A 378 -21.86 -4.30 23.52
N SER A 379 -21.74 -5.49 24.12
CA SER A 379 -21.48 -5.59 25.56
C SER A 379 -20.03 -5.25 25.94
N GLU A 380 -19.09 -5.42 25.02
CA GLU A 380 -17.65 -5.14 25.24
C GLU A 380 -17.28 -3.67 24.96
N LEU A 381 -18.09 -2.99 24.16
CA LEU A 381 -17.82 -1.63 23.71
C LEU A 381 -18.12 -0.56 24.77
N MET A 382 -17.41 0.57 24.69
CA MET A 382 -17.76 1.78 25.45
C MET A 382 -19.09 2.36 25.01
N GLU A 383 -19.86 2.90 25.96
CA GLU A 383 -21.18 3.54 25.68
C GLU A 383 -21.06 4.73 24.74
N ALA A 384 -19.95 5.47 24.80
CA ALA A 384 -19.67 6.65 23.98
C ALA A 384 -19.74 6.42 22.46
N ILE A 385 -19.52 5.18 22.02
CA ILE A 385 -19.42 4.80 20.61
C ILE A 385 -20.51 3.84 20.16
N LYS A 386 -21.56 3.70 20.96
CA LYS A 386 -22.79 2.97 20.60
C LYS A 386 -23.82 3.94 20.02
N GLY A 387 -24.56 3.48 19.02
CA GLY A 387 -25.71 4.19 18.46
C GLY A 387 -25.38 5.56 17.85
N LEU A 388 -24.19 5.70 17.25
CA LEU A 388 -23.78 6.93 16.58
C LEU A 388 -24.74 7.29 15.42
N PRO A 389 -24.85 8.58 15.02
CA PRO A 389 -25.88 9.04 14.09
C PRO A 389 -25.95 8.30 12.74
N TYR A 390 -24.83 7.75 12.27
CA TYR A 390 -24.78 7.00 11.01
C TYR A 390 -25.41 5.61 11.09
N ASP A 391 -25.42 4.97 12.27
CA ASP A 391 -26.05 3.65 12.53
C ASP A 391 -26.60 3.60 13.98
N PRO A 392 -27.75 4.26 14.25
CA PRO A 392 -28.26 4.47 15.62
C PRO A 392 -28.60 3.19 16.40
N LYS A 393 -28.68 2.04 15.74
CA LYS A 393 -28.98 0.74 16.34
C LYS A 393 -27.83 -0.27 16.22
N ASN A 394 -26.68 0.17 15.69
CA ASN A 394 -25.56 -0.69 15.30
C ASN A 394 -26.04 -1.92 14.51
N GLU A 395 -27.02 -1.75 13.61
CA GLU A 395 -27.59 -2.85 12.85
C GLU A 395 -26.63 -3.34 11.75
N TYR A 396 -25.71 -2.48 11.31
CA TYR A 396 -24.82 -2.72 10.19
C TYR A 396 -23.33 -2.65 10.57
N SER A 397 -23.00 -1.96 11.68
CA SER A 397 -21.63 -1.60 12.01
C SER A 397 -21.24 -1.86 13.47
N ILE A 398 -20.01 -2.36 13.67
CA ILE A 398 -19.34 -2.47 14.98
C ILE A 398 -18.04 -1.65 14.93
N PRO A 399 -17.86 -0.64 15.79
CA PRO A 399 -16.64 0.15 15.88
C PRO A 399 -15.35 -0.70 15.93
N TYR A 400 -14.36 -0.32 15.13
CA TYR A 400 -13.04 -0.93 15.03
C TYR A 400 -12.00 -0.11 15.79
N PHE A 401 -11.97 1.20 15.50
CA PHE A 401 -11.23 2.22 16.22
C PHE A 401 -12.07 3.50 16.22
N TRP A 402 -11.75 4.39 17.14
CA TRP A 402 -12.42 5.68 17.25
C TRP A 402 -11.46 6.71 17.81
N GLY A 403 -11.83 7.97 17.70
CA GLY A 403 -11.00 9.04 18.19
C GLY A 403 -11.64 10.41 18.03
N THR A 404 -10.82 11.42 18.27
CA THR A 404 -11.20 12.81 18.05
C THR A 404 -10.19 13.49 17.13
N VAL A 405 -10.54 14.67 16.68
CA VAL A 405 -9.59 15.61 16.06
C VAL A 405 -9.27 16.70 17.07
N GLY A 406 -8.04 17.18 17.08
CA GLY A 406 -7.64 18.26 17.99
C GLY A 406 -6.43 19.01 17.50
N ILE A 407 -5.88 19.81 18.40
CA ILE A 407 -4.70 20.64 18.18
C ILE A 407 -3.53 19.96 18.86
N VAL A 408 -2.57 19.44 18.09
CA VAL A 408 -1.26 19.08 18.63
C VAL A 408 -0.40 20.34 18.68
N TYR A 409 0.32 20.54 19.78
CA TYR A 409 1.13 21.74 19.99
C TYR A 409 2.41 21.48 20.77
N ASP A 410 3.41 22.32 20.52
CA ASP A 410 4.65 22.38 21.29
C ASP A 410 4.43 23.23 22.56
N LYS A 411 4.49 22.60 23.74
CA LYS A 411 4.33 23.24 25.06
C LYS A 411 5.35 24.36 25.31
N THR A 412 6.48 24.37 24.58
CA THR A 412 7.50 25.42 24.71
C THR A 412 7.20 26.66 23.87
N LYS A 413 6.31 26.55 22.88
CA LYS A 413 5.93 27.64 21.96
C LYS A 413 4.50 28.14 22.19
N VAL A 414 3.58 27.26 22.57
CA VAL A 414 2.16 27.54 22.76
C VAL A 414 1.78 27.38 24.22
N SER A 415 1.19 28.42 24.82
CA SER A 415 0.66 28.37 26.19
C SER A 415 -0.74 27.79 26.21
N GLU A 416 -1.06 27.03 27.26
CA GLU A 416 -2.41 26.49 27.48
C GLU A 416 -3.46 27.62 27.59
N GLU A 417 -3.09 28.77 28.15
CA GLU A 417 -3.97 29.95 28.21
C GLU A 417 -4.40 30.44 26.81
N ASP A 418 -3.50 30.39 25.82
CA ASP A 418 -3.83 30.81 24.45
C ASP A 418 -4.81 29.82 23.81
N LEU A 419 -4.59 28.52 24.04
CA LEU A 419 -5.48 27.46 23.57
C LEU A 419 -6.88 27.54 24.21
N GLU A 420 -6.95 27.82 25.50
CA GLU A 420 -8.21 27.98 26.23
C GLU A 420 -9.00 29.22 25.79
N ASN A 421 -8.30 30.33 25.53
CA ASN A 421 -8.93 31.58 25.10
C ASN A 421 -9.40 31.54 23.65
N GLU A 422 -8.56 31.04 22.74
CA GLU A 422 -8.81 31.11 21.29
C GLU A 422 -9.49 29.86 20.74
N GLY A 423 -9.23 28.68 21.31
CA GLY A 423 -9.68 27.40 20.75
C GLY A 423 -9.20 27.23 19.31
N TRP A 424 -10.11 26.98 18.37
CA TRP A 424 -9.77 26.92 16.94
C TRP A 424 -9.32 28.26 16.35
N ASN A 425 -9.63 29.41 16.97
CA ASN A 425 -9.17 30.71 16.48
C ASN A 425 -7.66 30.94 16.69
N ILE A 426 -6.96 30.04 17.39
CA ILE A 426 -5.49 30.09 17.51
C ILE A 426 -4.81 30.00 16.13
N PHE A 427 -5.48 29.37 15.16
CA PHE A 427 -5.06 29.33 13.75
C PHE A 427 -5.20 30.67 13.02
N LEU A 428 -5.69 31.73 13.67
CA LEU A 428 -5.70 33.11 13.18
C LEU A 428 -4.85 34.05 14.04
N ASP A 429 -4.27 33.56 15.14
CA ASP A 429 -3.44 34.36 16.04
C ASP A 429 -2.08 34.64 15.40
N GLN A 430 -1.83 35.91 15.09
CA GLN A 430 -0.61 36.39 14.45
C GLN A 430 0.68 36.05 15.23
N LYS A 431 0.59 35.70 16.52
CA LYS A 431 1.71 35.17 17.32
C LYS A 431 2.34 33.94 16.67
N TYR A 432 1.55 33.11 15.97
CA TYR A 432 1.98 31.83 15.39
C TYR A 432 2.15 31.87 13.86
N LYS A 433 2.19 33.06 13.26
CA LYS A 433 2.34 33.21 11.81
C LYS A 433 3.60 32.50 11.29
N GLY A 434 3.42 31.64 10.28
CA GLY A 434 4.46 30.82 9.65
C GLY A 434 4.84 29.58 10.46
N ASP A 435 4.26 29.38 11.65
CA ASP A 435 4.61 28.32 12.60
C ASP A 435 3.45 27.34 12.84
N ILE A 436 2.56 27.16 11.85
CA ILE A 436 1.39 26.27 11.93
C ILE A 436 1.30 25.28 10.75
N TYR A 437 0.70 24.11 11.00
CA TYR A 437 0.26 23.17 9.95
C TYR A 437 -1.25 23.14 9.81
N LEU A 438 -1.75 23.06 8.57
CA LEU A 438 -3.12 22.68 8.26
C LEU A 438 -3.14 21.29 7.63
N TYR A 439 -4.13 20.49 8.00
CA TYR A 439 -4.31 19.15 7.42
C TYR A 439 -5.01 19.26 6.05
N ASP A 440 -4.45 18.67 4.98
CA ASP A 440 -5.02 18.68 3.62
C ASP A 440 -6.22 17.72 3.50
N SER A 441 -7.28 18.06 4.23
CA SER A 441 -8.58 17.41 4.20
C SER A 441 -9.63 18.49 4.16
N GLU A 442 -10.46 18.49 3.12
CA GLU A 442 -11.52 19.48 2.96
C GLU A 442 -12.51 19.42 4.14
N ARG A 443 -12.75 18.23 4.71
CA ARG A 443 -13.70 18.08 5.81
C ARG A 443 -13.14 18.54 7.13
N ASP A 444 -11.89 18.18 7.44
CA ASP A 444 -11.30 18.51 8.73
C ASP A 444 -10.99 20.00 8.82
N SER A 445 -10.54 20.60 7.71
CA SER A 445 -10.34 22.05 7.61
C SER A 445 -11.66 22.82 7.74
N PHE A 446 -12.73 22.39 7.07
CA PHE A 446 -14.04 23.03 7.24
C PHE A 446 -14.64 22.78 8.62
N MET A 447 -14.43 21.60 9.22
CA MET A 447 -14.85 21.30 10.58
C MET A 447 -14.22 22.30 11.55
N MET A 448 -12.90 22.49 11.49
CA MET A 448 -12.19 23.47 12.30
C MET A 448 -12.80 24.87 12.16
N ALA A 449 -12.99 25.35 10.93
CA ALA A 449 -13.52 26.68 10.67
C ALA A 449 -14.99 26.83 11.13
N LEU A 450 -15.84 25.84 10.89
CA LEU A 450 -17.24 25.83 11.32
C LEU A 450 -17.33 25.85 12.85
N LYS A 451 -16.53 25.02 13.52
CA LYS A 451 -16.46 24.99 14.99
C LYS A 451 -15.90 26.29 15.57
N ALA A 452 -14.89 26.89 14.93
CA ALA A 452 -14.36 28.21 15.31
C ALA A 452 -15.44 29.31 15.27
N LEU A 453 -16.36 29.22 14.32
CA LEU A 453 -17.51 30.12 14.14
C LEU A 453 -18.74 29.74 14.98
N GLY A 454 -18.69 28.61 15.69
CA GLY A 454 -19.80 28.12 16.51
C GLY A 454 -20.92 27.42 15.72
N TYR A 455 -20.67 27.04 14.47
CA TYR A 455 -21.61 26.28 13.64
C TYR A 455 -21.43 24.76 13.79
N SER A 456 -22.44 24.01 13.36
CA SER A 456 -22.33 22.56 13.22
C SER A 456 -21.38 22.23 12.08
N MET A 457 -20.53 21.22 12.26
CA MET A 457 -19.68 20.72 11.18
C MET A 457 -20.47 19.96 10.09
N ASN A 458 -21.76 19.66 10.35
CA ASN A 458 -22.69 18.99 9.45
C ASN A 458 -23.71 19.96 8.81
N THR A 459 -23.42 21.26 8.82
CA THR A 459 -24.32 22.26 8.24
C THR A 459 -24.51 22.08 6.73
N THR A 460 -25.74 22.32 6.27
CA THR A 460 -26.09 22.41 4.84
C THR A 460 -26.35 23.86 4.41
N SER A 461 -26.16 24.83 5.32
CA SER A 461 -26.40 26.25 5.07
C SER A 461 -25.29 26.84 4.21
N ALA A 462 -25.66 27.36 3.04
CA ALA A 462 -24.71 28.03 2.14
C ALA A 462 -24.02 29.24 2.81
N ASP A 463 -24.72 29.96 3.68
CA ASP A 463 -24.16 31.12 4.38
C ASP A 463 -23.09 30.71 5.40
N GLU A 464 -23.33 29.63 6.15
CA GLU A 464 -22.37 29.09 7.12
C GLU A 464 -21.14 28.50 6.43
N LEU A 465 -21.33 27.78 5.32
CA LEU A 465 -20.24 27.26 4.50
C LEU A 465 -19.39 28.38 3.89
N ASN A 466 -20.02 29.47 3.42
CA ASN A 466 -19.28 30.63 2.93
C ASN A 466 -18.54 31.38 4.04
N ALA A 467 -19.11 31.44 5.26
CA ALA A 467 -18.43 32.01 6.41
C ALA A 467 -17.18 31.20 6.79
N ALA A 468 -17.29 29.87 6.85
CA ALA A 468 -16.16 28.97 7.08
C ALA A 468 -15.10 29.09 5.97
N PHE A 469 -15.52 29.18 4.70
CA PHE A 469 -14.62 29.45 3.57
C PHE A 469 -13.85 30.75 3.77
N ASN A 470 -14.52 31.85 4.13
CA ASN A 470 -13.86 33.14 4.35
C ASN A 470 -12.88 33.09 5.54
N TRP A 471 -13.23 32.38 6.60
CA TRP A 471 -12.35 32.14 7.74
C TRP A 471 -11.08 31.37 7.31
N LEU A 472 -11.22 30.32 6.50
CA LEU A 472 -10.09 29.56 5.96
C LEU A 472 -9.24 30.39 5.00
N VAL A 473 -9.86 31.20 4.14
CA VAL A 473 -9.14 32.14 3.27
C VAL A 473 -8.33 33.15 4.10
N GLN A 474 -8.92 33.69 5.16
CA GLN A 474 -8.21 34.57 6.09
C GLN A 474 -7.02 33.84 6.75
N CYS A 475 -7.21 32.60 7.21
CA CYS A 475 -6.15 31.78 7.78
C CYS A 475 -4.98 31.66 6.80
N VAL A 476 -5.22 31.11 5.60
CA VAL A 476 -4.13 30.85 4.64
C VAL A 476 -3.47 32.14 4.12
N GLN A 477 -4.19 33.26 4.05
CA GLN A 477 -3.62 34.54 3.59
C GLN A 477 -2.83 35.28 4.66
N THR A 478 -3.19 35.13 5.93
CA THR A 478 -2.59 35.93 7.01
C THR A 478 -1.54 35.15 7.80
N MET A 479 -1.65 33.81 7.85
CA MET A 479 -0.89 32.97 8.77
C MET A 479 0.23 32.16 8.13
N ASP A 480 0.33 32.12 6.80
CA ASP A 480 1.39 31.38 6.09
C ASP A 480 1.49 29.89 6.52
N PRO A 481 0.38 29.13 6.55
CA PRO A 481 0.39 27.73 7.00
C PRO A 481 1.02 26.80 5.97
N GLU A 482 1.69 25.75 6.45
CA GLU A 482 2.03 24.60 5.59
C GLU A 482 0.85 23.62 5.56
N ILE A 483 0.30 23.36 4.36
CA ILE A 483 -0.80 22.42 4.15
C ILE A 483 -0.19 21.04 3.84
N VAL A 484 -0.41 20.07 4.73
CA VAL A 484 0.24 18.76 4.73
C VAL A 484 -0.74 17.64 5.05
N THR A 485 -0.37 16.39 4.81
CA THR A 485 -1.14 15.20 5.22
C THR A 485 -0.42 14.52 6.39
N ASP A 486 -0.04 13.26 6.24
CA ASP A 486 0.61 12.46 7.28
C ASP A 486 2.01 12.98 7.65
N GLU A 487 2.61 13.86 6.83
CA GLU A 487 3.90 14.50 7.15
C GLU A 487 3.84 15.32 8.44
N ILE A 488 2.65 15.77 8.85
CA ILE A 488 2.44 16.50 10.11
C ILE A 488 2.91 15.70 11.33
N ILE A 489 2.76 14.38 11.30
CA ILE A 489 3.04 13.48 12.42
C ILE A 489 4.52 13.59 12.80
N ASP A 490 5.40 13.28 11.86
CA ASP A 490 6.85 13.33 12.06
C ASP A 490 7.35 14.77 12.30
N ASN A 491 6.75 15.73 11.59
CA ASN A 491 7.15 17.13 11.70
C ASN A 491 6.85 17.70 13.09
N MET A 492 5.70 17.34 13.68
CA MET A 492 5.34 17.76 15.04
C MET A 492 6.11 16.98 16.09
N ALA A 493 6.37 15.68 15.91
CA ALA A 493 7.27 14.93 16.79
C ALA A 493 8.68 15.56 16.85
N GLN A 494 9.15 16.14 15.74
CA GLN A 494 10.41 16.90 15.65
C GLN A 494 10.31 18.37 16.09
N ALA A 495 9.17 18.81 16.63
CA ALA A 495 8.91 20.20 17.07
C ALA A 495 9.17 21.26 15.98
N ARG A 496 8.93 20.93 14.70
CA ARG A 496 9.21 21.84 13.57
C ARG A 496 8.30 23.07 13.57
N LYS A 497 7.04 22.90 13.96
CA LYS A 497 6.04 23.96 14.05
C LYS A 497 5.50 24.11 15.47
N ALA A 498 4.78 25.19 15.75
CA ALA A 498 4.17 25.44 17.05
C ALA A 498 2.91 24.59 17.27
N LEU A 499 2.05 24.48 16.26
CA LEU A 499 0.80 23.73 16.37
C LEU A 499 0.28 23.23 15.02
N GLY A 500 -0.63 22.27 15.07
CA GLY A 500 -1.36 21.81 13.89
C GLY A 500 -2.60 20.99 14.25
N LEU A 501 -3.50 20.85 13.27
CA LEU A 501 -4.69 20.02 13.39
C LEU A 501 -4.33 18.57 13.08
N ILE A 502 -4.69 17.64 13.97
CA ILE A 502 -4.36 16.22 13.81
C ILE A 502 -5.40 15.30 14.48
N TYR A 503 -5.44 14.04 14.04
CA TYR A 503 -6.20 12.96 14.67
C TYR A 503 -5.58 12.56 16.01
N SER A 504 -6.42 12.17 16.97
CA SER A 504 -6.00 11.90 18.35
C SER A 504 -5.07 10.69 18.48
N GLY A 505 -5.24 9.65 17.65
CA GLY A 505 -4.32 8.51 17.59
C GLY A 505 -2.91 8.90 17.13
N ASP A 506 -2.81 9.75 16.11
CA ASP A 506 -1.51 10.24 15.64
C ASP A 506 -0.89 11.23 16.65
N ALA A 507 -1.70 12.06 17.32
CA ALA A 507 -1.22 12.90 18.42
C ALA A 507 -0.68 12.07 19.60
N ALA A 508 -1.30 10.93 19.91
CA ALA A 508 -0.80 10.03 20.95
C ALA A 508 0.59 9.50 20.60
N TYR A 509 0.82 9.13 19.33
CA TYR A 509 2.16 8.79 18.84
C TYR A 509 3.14 9.97 18.97
N VAL A 510 2.77 11.16 18.49
CA VAL A 510 3.62 12.36 18.58
C VAL A 510 4.02 12.67 20.03
N MET A 511 3.10 12.57 20.98
CA MET A 511 3.35 12.79 22.40
C MET A 511 4.21 11.69 23.03
N SER A 512 4.11 10.45 22.53
CA SER A 512 4.97 9.34 22.97
C SER A 512 6.42 9.50 22.52
N GLU A 513 6.65 10.13 21.35
CA GLU A 513 7.99 10.39 20.81
C GLU A 513 8.62 11.69 21.37
N ASN A 514 7.80 12.66 21.79
CA ASN A 514 8.28 13.94 22.30
C ASN A 514 7.43 14.47 23.47
N GLU A 515 8.00 14.43 24.68
CA GLU A 515 7.37 14.86 25.94
C GLU A 515 6.94 16.34 25.97
N ASN A 516 7.55 17.18 25.13
CA ASN A 516 7.21 18.59 25.00
C ASN A 516 5.95 18.82 24.15
N MET A 517 5.39 17.78 23.53
CA MET A 517 4.15 17.88 22.78
C MET A 517 2.93 17.73 23.69
N GLY A 518 1.89 18.49 23.40
CA GLY A 518 0.58 18.40 24.02
C GLY A 518 -0.52 18.26 22.98
N PHE A 519 -1.70 17.84 23.43
CA PHE A 519 -2.90 17.75 22.61
C PHE A 519 -4.05 18.48 23.30
N TYR A 520 -4.76 19.31 22.54
CA TYR A 520 -5.85 20.14 23.04
C TYR A 520 -7.11 19.95 22.20
N MET A 521 -8.26 19.77 22.87
CA MET A 521 -9.58 19.64 22.26
C MET A 521 -10.44 20.88 22.57
N PRO A 522 -10.67 21.78 21.60
CA PRO A 522 -11.41 23.02 21.83
C PRO A 522 -12.82 22.82 22.41
N THR A 523 -13.23 23.75 23.28
CA THR A 523 -14.56 23.76 23.93
C THR A 523 -15.69 24.26 23.02
N SER A 524 -15.35 24.79 21.83
CA SER A 524 -16.31 25.04 20.75
C SER A 524 -16.84 23.73 20.13
N GLY A 525 -16.20 22.60 20.43
CA GLY A 525 -16.50 21.29 19.87
C GLY A 525 -15.48 20.87 18.82
N THR A 526 -15.43 19.57 18.57
CA THR A 526 -14.59 18.93 17.55
C THR A 526 -15.31 17.79 16.84
N ASN A 527 -14.61 17.09 15.96
CA ASN A 527 -15.04 15.84 15.37
C ASN A 527 -14.75 14.66 16.32
N LEU A 528 -15.78 13.85 16.53
CA LEU A 528 -15.72 12.49 17.06
C LEU A 528 -15.91 11.56 15.86
N TRP A 529 -14.92 10.74 15.55
CA TRP A 529 -14.97 9.83 14.40
C TRP A 529 -14.93 8.38 14.87
N SER A 530 -15.52 7.50 14.06
CA SER A 530 -15.39 6.06 14.23
C SER A 530 -15.22 5.41 12.86
N ASP A 531 -14.19 4.56 12.78
CA ASP A 531 -14.10 3.55 11.74
C ASP A 531 -14.75 2.28 12.28
N ALA A 532 -15.60 1.63 11.50
CA ALA A 532 -16.35 0.48 11.97
C ALA A 532 -16.38 -0.64 10.95
N MET A 533 -16.34 -1.87 11.45
CA MET A 533 -16.47 -3.08 10.66
C MET A 533 -17.91 -3.23 10.16
N VAL A 534 -18.06 -3.45 8.85
CA VAL A 534 -19.34 -3.71 8.19
C VAL A 534 -19.23 -4.92 7.27
N ILE A 535 -20.38 -5.54 6.97
CA ILE A 535 -20.46 -6.68 6.04
C ILE A 535 -21.14 -6.23 4.74
N PRO A 536 -20.44 -6.26 3.58
CA PRO A 536 -21.03 -5.96 2.28
C PRO A 536 -22.11 -6.97 1.89
N LYS A 537 -23.08 -6.54 1.10
CA LYS A 537 -24.17 -7.39 0.61
C LYS A 537 -23.70 -8.51 -0.32
N ASN A 538 -22.57 -8.31 -1.00
CA ASN A 538 -21.93 -9.29 -1.88
C ASN A 538 -20.87 -10.16 -1.15
N ALA A 539 -20.79 -10.11 0.18
CA ALA A 539 -19.91 -10.97 0.97
C ALA A 539 -20.13 -12.46 0.67
N LYS A 540 -19.05 -13.21 0.46
CA LYS A 540 -19.09 -14.64 0.13
C LYS A 540 -19.21 -15.50 1.39
N ASN A 541 -18.68 -15.04 2.51
CA ASN A 541 -18.62 -15.77 3.79
C ASN A 541 -19.19 -14.93 4.96
N PRO A 542 -20.47 -14.53 4.94
CA PRO A 542 -21.04 -13.61 5.94
C PRO A 542 -21.01 -14.16 7.38
N LYS A 543 -21.09 -15.48 7.58
CA LYS A 543 -20.95 -16.09 8.90
C LYS A 543 -19.54 -15.92 9.47
N LEU A 544 -18.53 -16.21 8.64
CA LEU A 544 -17.13 -16.03 9.00
C LEU A 544 -16.79 -14.55 9.23
N ALA A 545 -17.41 -13.64 8.48
CA ALA A 545 -17.30 -12.19 8.71
C ALA A 545 -17.83 -11.78 10.10
N ASN A 546 -19.00 -12.28 10.51
CA ASN A 546 -19.53 -12.04 11.85
C ASN A 546 -18.60 -12.61 12.95
N GLU A 547 -17.99 -13.77 12.73
CA GLU A 547 -16.99 -14.33 13.65
C GLU A 547 -15.75 -13.46 13.78
N PHE A 548 -15.24 -12.95 12.66
CA PHE A 548 -14.11 -12.03 12.65
C PHE A 548 -14.42 -10.75 13.41
N ILE A 549 -15.61 -10.17 13.21
CA ILE A 549 -16.06 -8.98 13.94
C ILE A 549 -16.08 -9.24 15.46
N ARG A 550 -16.58 -10.40 15.89
CA ARG A 550 -16.55 -10.80 17.31
C ARG A 550 -15.12 -10.93 17.83
N TYR A 551 -14.25 -11.60 17.07
CA TYR A 551 -12.86 -11.79 17.45
C TYR A 551 -12.15 -10.44 17.63
N ILE A 552 -12.23 -9.53 16.67
CA ILE A 552 -11.62 -8.20 16.76
C ILE A 552 -12.12 -7.41 17.97
N THR A 553 -13.39 -7.57 18.34
CA THR A 553 -14.01 -6.86 19.46
C THR A 553 -13.60 -7.45 20.83
N SER A 554 -13.11 -8.69 20.86
CA SER A 554 -12.68 -9.36 22.09
C SER A 554 -11.49 -8.66 22.73
N TYR A 555 -11.36 -8.76 24.05
CA TYR A 555 -10.29 -8.11 24.82
C TYR A 555 -8.89 -8.41 24.26
N ASP A 556 -8.53 -9.68 24.09
CA ASP A 556 -7.17 -10.08 23.66
C ASP A 556 -6.81 -9.49 22.28
N ALA A 557 -7.75 -9.56 21.33
CA ALA A 557 -7.53 -9.01 20.00
C ALA A 557 -7.53 -7.48 20.01
N ALA A 558 -8.47 -6.85 20.71
CA ALA A 558 -8.54 -5.40 20.83
C ALA A 558 -7.29 -4.83 21.53
N MET A 559 -6.72 -5.54 22.49
CA MET A 559 -5.47 -5.22 23.17
C MET A 559 -4.27 -5.29 22.22
N ASP A 560 -4.08 -6.42 21.50
CA ASP A 560 -3.03 -6.56 20.47
C ASP A 560 -3.16 -5.48 19.40
N ASN A 561 -4.38 -5.19 18.96
CA ASN A 561 -4.66 -4.21 17.93
C ASN A 561 -4.30 -2.79 18.39
N SER A 562 -4.79 -2.37 19.56
CA SER A 562 -4.67 -0.99 20.03
C SER A 562 -3.26 -0.67 20.54
N SER A 563 -2.61 -1.61 21.24
CA SER A 563 -1.23 -1.44 21.69
C SER A 563 -0.23 -1.39 20.53
N TYR A 564 -0.48 -2.14 19.45
CA TYR A 564 0.39 -2.14 18.28
C TYR A 564 0.17 -0.91 17.39
N VAL A 565 -1.08 -0.59 17.07
CA VAL A 565 -1.45 0.47 16.12
C VAL A 565 -1.44 1.85 16.78
N GLY A 566 -1.75 1.92 18.08
CA GLY A 566 -1.74 3.13 18.90
C GLY A 566 -2.99 4.00 18.83
N TYR A 567 -4.04 3.51 18.18
CA TYR A 567 -5.34 4.15 18.14
C TYR A 567 -6.24 3.66 19.28
N THR A 568 -7.17 4.51 19.72
CA THR A 568 -8.03 4.21 20.86
C THR A 568 -8.94 3.03 20.57
N SER A 569 -8.84 2.00 21.40
CA SER A 569 -9.75 0.86 21.35
C SER A 569 -11.20 1.29 21.56
N PRO A 570 -12.18 0.69 20.86
CA PRO A 570 -13.58 0.83 21.23
C PRO A 570 -13.96 -0.11 22.38
N ASN A 571 -13.14 -1.12 22.67
CA ASN A 571 -13.31 -2.04 23.80
C ASN A 571 -13.07 -1.28 25.13
N LYS A 572 -14.02 -1.39 26.06
CA LYS A 572 -14.02 -0.64 27.31
C LYS A 572 -12.82 -0.99 28.19
N GLU A 573 -12.59 -2.27 28.44
CA GLU A 573 -11.54 -2.72 29.35
C GLU A 573 -10.15 -2.38 28.80
N VAL A 574 -9.94 -2.59 27.50
CA VAL A 574 -8.67 -2.24 26.82
C VAL A 574 -8.39 -0.74 26.88
N THR A 575 -9.41 0.11 26.73
CA THR A 575 -9.22 1.56 26.81
C THR A 575 -8.85 2.00 28.21
N GLU A 576 -9.56 1.47 29.22
CA GLU A 576 -9.30 1.77 30.63
C GLU A 576 -7.90 1.31 31.07
N GLU A 577 -7.42 0.19 30.54
CA GLU A 577 -6.09 -0.35 30.83
C GLU A 577 -4.97 0.42 30.12
N LEU A 578 -5.09 0.64 28.80
CA LEU A 578 -4.05 1.30 28.02
C LEU A 578 -3.92 2.79 28.35
N GLY A 579 -5.04 3.47 28.63
CA GLY A 579 -5.06 4.89 29.01
C GLY A 579 -5.04 5.15 30.52
N GLY A 580 -5.07 4.11 31.34
CA GLY A 580 -5.07 4.20 32.80
C GLY A 580 -3.68 4.38 33.41
N GLU A 581 -3.64 4.53 34.75
CA GLU A 581 -2.38 4.65 35.50
C GLU A 581 -1.49 3.41 35.28
N GLY A 582 -0.28 3.63 34.77
CA GLY A 582 0.68 2.57 34.43
C GLY A 582 0.45 1.87 33.08
N GLY A 583 -0.53 2.29 32.28
CA GLY A 583 -0.73 1.83 30.90
C GLY A 583 0.24 2.47 29.89
N ASP A 584 0.29 1.92 28.68
CA ASP A 584 1.21 2.39 27.62
C ASP A 584 0.97 3.86 27.21
N TYR A 585 -0.24 4.38 27.42
CA TYR A 585 -0.63 5.76 27.12
C TYR A 585 -0.94 6.59 28.38
N ASP A 586 -0.43 6.18 29.55
CA ASP A 586 -0.55 6.95 30.78
C ASP A 586 -0.03 8.38 30.61
N GLY A 587 -0.83 9.37 30.99
CA GLY A 587 -0.54 10.80 30.81
C GLY A 587 -0.68 11.34 29.38
N ILE A 588 -1.02 10.50 28.38
CA ILE A 588 -1.25 10.93 26.99
C ILE A 588 -2.75 11.17 26.78
N ASN A 589 -3.18 12.41 27.02
CA ASN A 589 -4.59 12.80 26.92
C ASN A 589 -5.19 12.64 25.51
N ALA A 590 -4.37 12.58 24.45
CA ALA A 590 -4.81 12.29 23.09
C ALA A 590 -5.35 10.86 22.91
N TYR A 591 -4.89 9.90 23.71
CA TYR A 591 -5.31 8.51 23.58
C TYR A 591 -6.73 8.27 24.09
N THR A 592 -7.24 9.09 25.01
CA THR A 592 -8.59 8.94 25.58
C THR A 592 -9.51 10.02 25.00
N PRO A 593 -10.32 9.72 23.96
CA PRO A 593 -11.11 10.72 23.27
C PRO A 593 -12.18 11.30 24.20
N ARG A 594 -12.46 12.60 24.06
CA ARG A 594 -13.55 13.24 24.79
C ARG A 594 -14.89 12.69 24.31
N SER A 595 -15.66 12.10 25.21
CA SER A 595 -17.00 11.55 24.93
C SER A 595 -18.10 12.23 25.73
N GLY A 596 -19.31 12.29 25.18
CA GLY A 596 -20.49 12.82 25.86
C GLY A 596 -20.53 14.35 25.97
N TYR A 597 -19.74 15.07 25.16
CA TYR A 597 -19.76 16.52 25.08
C TYR A 597 -20.67 16.97 23.94
N ASP A 598 -21.74 17.70 24.25
CA ASP A 598 -22.83 18.04 23.30
C ASP A 598 -22.39 18.80 22.03
N LYS A 599 -21.22 19.45 22.07
CA LYS A 599 -20.67 20.18 20.92
C LYS A 599 -19.75 19.33 20.05
N ASP A 600 -19.33 18.15 20.49
CA ASP A 600 -18.59 17.23 19.65
C ASP A 600 -19.57 16.50 18.74
N GLU A 601 -19.25 16.39 17.46
CA GLU A 601 -20.16 15.84 16.46
C GLU A 601 -19.49 14.71 15.67
N VAL A 602 -20.30 13.81 15.12
CA VAL A 602 -19.87 12.78 14.16
C VAL A 602 -20.22 13.25 12.75
N PHE A 603 -19.37 12.97 11.76
CA PHE A 603 -19.66 13.39 10.38
C PHE A 603 -20.89 12.67 9.84
N GLN A 604 -21.72 13.43 9.13
CA GLN A 604 -22.88 12.93 8.40
C GLN A 604 -22.66 13.09 6.89
N TYR A 605 -23.14 12.12 6.13
CA TYR A 605 -23.01 12.12 4.69
C TYR A 605 -24.14 12.92 4.02
N ASP A 606 -23.75 13.97 3.30
CA ASP A 606 -24.59 14.70 2.35
C ASP A 606 -23.80 14.98 1.06
N GLU A 607 -24.26 14.42 -0.07
CA GLU A 607 -23.52 14.49 -1.33
C GLU A 607 -23.43 15.92 -1.88
N ALA A 608 -24.50 16.70 -1.72
CA ALA A 608 -24.57 18.07 -2.23
C ALA A 608 -23.58 18.98 -1.49
N THR A 609 -23.59 18.93 -0.16
CA THR A 609 -22.69 19.69 0.71
C THR A 609 -21.23 19.27 0.50
N ARG A 610 -20.95 17.96 0.36
CA ARG A 610 -19.60 17.48 0.06
C ARG A 610 -19.02 18.11 -1.21
N LYS A 611 -19.81 18.18 -2.29
CA LYS A 611 -19.36 18.81 -3.56
C LYS A 611 -19.07 20.30 -3.38
N ILE A 612 -19.89 20.99 -2.60
CA ILE A 612 -19.67 22.42 -2.30
C ILE A 612 -18.39 22.61 -1.49
N ILE A 613 -18.20 21.84 -0.41
CA ILE A 613 -16.99 21.91 0.43
C ILE A 613 -15.73 21.62 -0.40
N ALA A 614 -15.75 20.60 -1.27
CA ALA A 614 -14.63 20.26 -2.13
C ALA A 614 -14.26 21.40 -3.12
N ASP A 615 -15.25 22.06 -3.73
CA ASP A 615 -15.03 23.23 -4.59
C ASP A 615 -14.42 24.41 -3.80
N LEU A 616 -15.00 24.71 -2.63
CA LEU A 616 -14.52 25.79 -1.77
C LEU A 616 -13.11 25.51 -1.24
N TRP A 617 -12.79 24.28 -0.86
CA TRP A 617 -11.44 23.89 -0.42
C TRP A 617 -10.41 24.06 -1.52
N SER A 618 -10.73 23.68 -2.76
CA SER A 618 -9.86 23.93 -3.92
C SER A 618 -9.53 25.43 -4.06
N ARG A 619 -10.53 26.29 -3.86
CA ARG A 619 -10.36 27.76 -3.88
C ARG A 619 -9.53 28.27 -2.71
N VAL A 620 -9.63 27.68 -1.51
CA VAL A 620 -8.75 28.00 -0.36
C VAL A 620 -7.30 27.67 -0.71
N LYS A 621 -7.02 26.50 -1.29
CA LYS A 621 -5.66 26.12 -1.70
C LYS A 621 -5.07 27.04 -2.77
N VAL A 622 -5.91 27.52 -3.70
CA VAL A 622 -5.52 28.56 -4.67
C VAL A 622 -5.21 29.88 -3.96
N ALA A 623 -6.00 30.29 -2.97
CA ALA A 623 -5.74 31.50 -2.19
C ALA A 623 -4.43 31.41 -1.40
N ALA A 624 -4.13 30.26 -0.79
CA ALA A 624 -2.86 29.98 -0.12
C ALA A 624 -1.67 30.13 -1.08
N SER A 625 -1.77 29.51 -2.27
CA SER A 625 -0.70 29.56 -3.28
C SER A 625 -0.42 30.98 -3.79
N ASN A 626 -1.41 31.87 -3.78
CA ASN A 626 -1.30 33.26 -4.23
C ASN A 626 -0.89 34.23 -3.11
N ALA A 627 -0.81 33.78 -1.85
CA ALA A 627 -0.45 34.63 -0.72
C ALA A 627 1.07 34.89 -0.63
N HIS A 628 1.88 34.10 -1.35
CA HIS A 628 3.35 34.16 -1.38
C HIS A 628 3.91 35.07 -2.49
#